data_AF-A0A2G9NVT8-F1
#
_entry.id   AF-A0A2G9NVT8-F1
#
_cell.length_a   1.000
_cell.length_b   1.000
_cell.length_c   1.000
_cell.angle_alpha   90.00
_cell.angle_beta   90.00
_cell.angle_gamma   90.00
#
_symmetry.space_group_name_H-M   'P 1'
#
loop_
_entity.id
_entity.type
_entity.pdbx_description
1 polymer ?
#
loop_
_entity_poly.entity_id
_entity_poly.type
_entity_poly.pdbx_seq_one_letter_code
_entity_poly.pdbx_strand_id
1 'polypeptide(L)'
;MEKMSNESSMNIPKKKSVVLLILLHIITLKIYQYFWYLKRTPELNNLNTKTKAKKGLAINTLVLYFIIMALAISLVIIAKMNDISSGKIEFTSVPNSFIIVLISLVVIGLIQLILIIILAFRTRKILNESLTNKGINRKVSGFFTLFFNFFYLQYEINRIIDDKEMNKRIGPMIWFIILYIVLILIGVAIYLNLINISGFL
;
A
#
# COMPACT_ATOMS: atom_id res chain seq x y z
N MET A 1 46.75 -3.44 -19.31
CA MET A 1 45.55 -3.24 -20.13
C MET A 1 44.47 -4.14 -19.55
N GLU A 2 43.80 -3.70 -18.48
CA GLU A 2 42.74 -4.46 -17.82
C GLU A 2 41.75 -3.47 -17.19
N LYS A 3 40.95 -2.85 -18.06
CA LYS A 3 39.77 -2.05 -17.72
C LYS A 3 38.53 -2.88 -18.06
N MET A 4 38.30 -4.01 -17.40
CA MET A 4 37.03 -4.74 -17.52
C MET A 4 36.74 -5.48 -16.20
N SER A 5 35.84 -4.91 -15.38
CA SER A 5 34.90 -5.65 -14.50
C SER A 5 34.28 -4.82 -13.36
N ASN A 6 34.55 -3.50 -13.26
CA ASN A 6 33.90 -2.65 -12.25
C ASN A 6 32.60 -1.96 -12.72
N GLU A 7 31.88 -2.55 -13.68
CA GLU A 7 30.42 -2.39 -13.74
C GLU A 7 29.80 -3.23 -12.61
N SER A 8 30.07 -2.82 -11.37
CA SER A 8 29.29 -3.28 -10.22
C SER A 8 27.84 -3.00 -10.60
N SER A 9 27.07 -4.05 -10.83
CA SER A 9 25.70 -4.04 -11.31
C SER A 9 24.89 -2.94 -10.61
N MET A 10 24.77 -1.76 -11.23
CA MET A 10 23.97 -0.69 -10.67
C MET A 10 22.56 -1.26 -10.57
N ASN A 11 22.05 -1.40 -9.34
CA ASN A 11 20.69 -1.83 -9.11
C ASN A 11 19.77 -0.73 -9.65
N ILE A 12 19.44 -0.79 -10.94
CA ILE A 12 18.52 0.14 -11.60
C ILE A 12 17.10 -0.42 -11.39
N PRO A 13 16.06 0.45 -11.32
CA PRO A 13 14.69 -0.02 -11.21
C PRO A 13 14.32 -1.08 -12.22
N LYS A 14 13.88 -2.26 -11.75
CA LYS A 14 13.42 -3.36 -12.62
C LYS A 14 11.90 -3.31 -12.83
N LYS A 15 11.48 -3.63 -14.05
CA LYS A 15 10.07 -3.79 -14.42
C LYS A 15 9.40 -4.87 -13.57
N LYS A 16 8.14 -4.64 -13.21
CA LYS A 16 7.29 -5.64 -12.54
C LYS A 16 5.85 -5.50 -13.03
N SER A 17 5.17 -6.63 -13.26
CA SER A 17 3.74 -6.61 -13.61
C SER A 17 2.92 -6.00 -12.47
N VAL A 18 2.11 -4.98 -12.78
CA VAL A 18 1.22 -4.33 -11.81
C VAL A 18 0.09 -5.28 -11.39
N VAL A 19 -0.40 -6.11 -12.31
CA VAL A 19 -1.42 -7.13 -12.01
C VAL A 19 -0.88 -8.14 -11.00
N LEU A 20 0.37 -8.60 -11.19
CA LEU A 20 1.01 -9.49 -10.23
C LEU A 20 1.17 -8.85 -8.85
N LEU A 21 1.48 -7.53 -8.80
CA LEU A 21 1.55 -6.81 -7.53
C LEU A 21 0.19 -6.75 -6.82
N ILE A 22 -0.89 -6.52 -7.56
CA ILE A 22 -2.25 -6.50 -7.01
C ILE A 22 -2.58 -7.87 -6.42
N LEU A 23 -2.32 -8.94 -7.17
CA LEU A 23 -2.55 -10.31 -6.72
C LEU A 23 -1.72 -10.64 -5.48
N LEU A 24 -0.42 -10.30 -5.46
CA LEU A 24 0.43 -10.47 -4.29
C LEU A 24 -0.06 -9.64 -3.10
N HIS A 25 -0.55 -8.43 -3.32
CA HIS A 25 -1.11 -7.60 -2.25
C HIS A 25 -2.34 -8.23 -1.61
N ILE A 26 -3.21 -8.85 -2.42
CA ILE A 26 -4.40 -9.56 -1.92
C ILE A 26 -3.99 -10.82 -1.15
N ILE A 27 -3.17 -11.68 -1.77
CA ILE A 27 -2.75 -12.97 -1.18
C ILE A 27 -1.96 -12.78 0.12
N THR A 28 -1.11 -11.75 0.19
CA THR A 28 -0.30 -11.47 1.38
C THR A 28 -1.01 -10.57 2.41
N LEU A 29 -2.33 -10.36 2.28
CA LEU A 29 -3.09 -9.50 3.20
C LEU A 29 -2.48 -8.11 3.38
N LYS A 30 -2.04 -7.50 2.27
CA LYS A 30 -1.39 -6.19 2.16
C LYS A 30 0.08 -6.14 2.59
N ILE A 31 0.66 -7.19 3.15
CA ILE A 31 2.07 -7.22 3.62
C ILE A 31 3.04 -6.88 2.49
N TYR A 32 2.78 -7.35 1.27
CA TYR A 32 3.67 -7.16 0.12
C TYR A 32 4.03 -5.69 -0.15
N GLN A 33 3.14 -4.73 0.15
CA GLN A 33 3.40 -3.32 -0.12
C GLN A 33 4.66 -2.80 0.60
N TYR A 34 4.92 -3.28 1.82
CA TYR A 34 6.06 -2.85 2.61
C TYR A 34 7.35 -3.46 2.08
N PHE A 35 7.31 -4.76 1.74
CA PHE A 35 8.43 -5.45 1.08
C PHE A 35 8.79 -4.82 -0.26
N TRP A 36 7.79 -4.31 -1.00
CA TRP A 36 8.04 -3.57 -2.23
C TRP A 36 8.91 -2.34 -1.97
N TYR A 37 8.58 -1.49 -0.98
CA TYR A 37 9.40 -0.32 -0.63
C TYR A 37 10.80 -0.70 -0.15
N LEU A 38 10.92 -1.75 0.68
CA LEU A 38 12.21 -2.22 1.18
C LEU A 38 13.12 -2.67 0.05
N LYS A 39 12.61 -3.51 -0.86
CA LYS A 39 13.36 -4.03 -2.00
C LYS A 39 13.70 -2.93 -3.01
N ARG A 40 12.83 -1.93 -3.17
CA ARG A 40 13.00 -0.86 -4.14
C ARG A 40 13.89 0.29 -3.65
N THR A 41 14.18 0.37 -2.36
CA THR A 41 15.06 1.40 -1.79
C THR A 41 16.43 1.50 -2.47
N PRO A 42 17.23 0.42 -2.64
CA PRO A 42 18.51 0.51 -3.35
C PRO A 42 18.33 0.95 -4.80
N GLU A 43 17.29 0.47 -5.47
CA GLU A 43 17.01 0.80 -6.86
C GLU A 43 16.69 2.29 -7.06
N LEU A 44 15.88 2.87 -6.17
CA LEU A 44 15.55 4.29 -6.18
C LEU A 44 16.75 5.17 -5.82
N ASN A 45 17.59 4.71 -4.90
CA ASN A 45 18.75 5.48 -4.46
C ASN A 45 19.82 5.63 -5.54
N ASN A 46 19.83 4.73 -6.54
CA ASN A 46 20.73 4.76 -7.69
C ASN A 46 20.27 5.71 -8.81
N LEU A 47 19.10 6.35 -8.72
CA LEU A 47 18.58 7.26 -9.75
C LEU A 47 19.25 8.65 -9.78
N ASN A 48 20.42 8.83 -9.14
CA ASN A 48 21.16 10.10 -9.06
C ASN A 48 20.31 11.32 -8.63
N THR A 49 19.33 11.08 -7.74
CA THR A 49 18.42 12.11 -7.20
C THR A 49 18.95 12.70 -5.89
N LYS A 50 18.54 13.94 -5.58
CA LYS A 50 18.84 14.61 -4.30
C LYS A 50 18.08 13.95 -3.16
N THR A 51 16.82 13.61 -3.39
CA THR A 51 16.00 12.85 -2.45
C THR A 51 16.38 11.37 -2.51
N LYS A 52 16.59 10.75 -1.36
CA LYS A 52 16.85 9.30 -1.22
C LYS A 52 15.70 8.58 -0.51
N ALA A 53 15.43 7.34 -0.90
CA ALA A 53 14.53 6.43 -0.21
C ALA A 53 15.14 6.00 1.13
N LYS A 54 14.34 6.01 2.19
CA LYS A 54 14.76 5.65 3.55
C LYS A 54 14.21 4.27 3.91
N LYS A 55 15.09 3.27 3.97
CA LYS A 55 14.72 1.89 4.33
C LYS A 55 14.03 1.82 5.70
N GLY A 56 14.56 2.56 6.69
CA GLY A 56 14.01 2.59 8.05
C GLY A 56 12.54 3.02 8.12
N LEU A 57 12.09 3.92 7.22
CA LEU A 57 10.69 4.33 7.20
C LEU A 57 9.77 3.18 6.76
N ALA A 58 10.19 2.40 5.76
CA ALA A 58 9.46 1.21 5.33
C ALA A 58 9.48 0.08 6.39
N ILE A 59 10.59 -0.09 7.12
CA ILE A 59 10.68 -1.05 8.23
C ILE A 59 9.70 -0.66 9.35
N ASN A 60 9.72 0.60 9.79
CA ASN A 60 8.84 1.07 10.87
C ASN A 60 7.36 0.90 10.49
N THR A 61 7.03 1.19 9.24
CA THR A 61 5.67 1.00 8.71
C THR A 61 5.28 -0.49 8.70
N LEU A 62 6.21 -1.40 8.36
CA LEU A 62 5.96 -2.86 8.42
C LEU A 62 5.75 -3.35 9.86
N VAL A 63 6.55 -2.89 10.81
CA VAL A 63 6.40 -3.22 12.24
C VAL A 63 5.03 -2.78 12.74
N LEU A 64 4.61 -1.55 12.41
CA LEU A 64 3.33 -1.02 12.81
C LEU A 64 2.15 -1.81 12.23
N TYR A 65 2.29 -2.35 11.01
CA TYR A 65 1.31 -3.27 10.44
C TYR A 65 1.14 -4.54 11.29
N PHE A 66 2.23 -5.15 11.75
CA PHE A 66 2.15 -6.33 12.63
C PHE A 66 1.52 -6.02 13.99
N ILE A 67 1.79 -4.82 14.54
CA ILE A 67 1.13 -4.35 15.76
C ILE A 67 -0.38 -4.23 15.55
N ILE A 68 -0.83 -3.65 14.43
CA ILE A 68 -2.26 -3.56 14.09
C ILE A 68 -2.89 -4.95 13.98
N MET A 69 -2.20 -5.90 13.33
CA MET A 69 -2.70 -7.28 13.23
C MET A 69 -2.84 -7.93 14.61
N ALA A 70 -1.87 -7.75 15.51
CA ALA A 70 -1.94 -8.25 16.87
C ALA A 70 -3.11 -7.63 17.66
N LEU A 71 -3.33 -6.32 17.53
CA LEU A 71 -4.46 -5.62 18.16
C LEU A 71 -5.81 -6.05 17.58
N ALA A 72 -5.88 -6.31 16.27
CA ALA A 72 -7.10 -6.82 15.65
C ALA A 72 -7.44 -8.23 16.16
N ILE A 73 -6.44 -9.09 16.30
CA ILE A 73 -6.61 -10.44 16.87
C ILE A 73 -7.04 -10.35 18.33
N SER A 74 -6.41 -9.49 19.14
CA SER A 74 -6.79 -9.33 20.55
C SER A 74 -8.23 -8.83 20.70
N LEU A 75 -8.68 -7.92 19.82
CA LEU A 75 -10.06 -7.46 19.79
C LEU A 75 -11.05 -8.59 19.55
N VAL A 76 -10.75 -9.50 18.60
CA VAL A 76 -11.58 -10.69 18.32
C VAL A 76 -11.62 -11.64 19.52
N ILE A 77 -10.49 -11.84 20.20
CA ILE A 77 -10.42 -12.68 21.40
C ILE A 77 -11.29 -12.09 22.52
N ILE A 78 -11.16 -10.79 22.80
CA ILE A 78 -11.96 -10.10 23.81
C ILE A 78 -13.45 -10.19 23.48
N ALA A 79 -13.82 -9.98 22.21
CA ALA A 79 -15.22 -10.08 21.78
C ALA A 79 -15.81 -11.47 22.05
N LYS A 80 -15.06 -12.54 21.74
CA LYS A 80 -15.49 -13.92 21.98
C LYS A 80 -15.57 -14.27 23.47
N MET A 81 -14.60 -13.82 24.27
CA MET A 81 -14.56 -14.12 25.71
C MET A 81 -15.73 -13.49 26.48
N ASN A 82 -16.25 -12.36 26.01
CA ASN A 82 -17.35 -11.63 26.65
C ASN A 82 -18.70 -11.90 25.96
N ASP A 83 -18.77 -12.95 25.13
CA ASP A 83 -19.93 -13.33 24.33
C ASP A 83 -20.64 -12.14 23.65
N ILE A 84 -19.85 -11.23 23.07
CA ILE A 84 -20.34 -10.08 22.29
C ILE A 84 -20.83 -10.58 20.90
N SER A 85 -21.23 -11.84 20.80
CA SER A 85 -21.30 -12.59 19.55
C SER A 85 -22.59 -12.39 18.78
N SER A 86 -23.73 -12.10 19.42
CA SER A 86 -25.01 -12.06 18.70
C SER A 86 -26.20 -11.67 19.58
N GLY A 87 -26.65 -10.42 19.44
CA GLY A 87 -28.00 -10.01 19.88
C GLY A 87 -27.99 -8.82 20.84
N LYS A 88 -28.35 -7.64 20.31
CA LYS A 88 -28.49 -6.36 21.02
C LYS A 88 -27.31 -6.02 21.94
N ILE A 89 -26.26 -5.47 21.35
CA ILE A 89 -25.15 -4.87 22.11
C ILE A 89 -25.71 -3.64 22.83
N GLU A 90 -26.03 -3.77 24.11
CA GLU A 90 -26.18 -2.61 24.97
C GLU A 90 -24.80 -2.00 25.17
N PHE A 91 -24.61 -0.71 24.84
CA PHE A 91 -23.32 -0.04 24.97
C PHE A 91 -22.74 -0.10 26.39
N THR A 92 -23.58 -0.29 27.40
CA THR A 92 -23.23 -0.50 28.82
C THR A 92 -22.56 -1.83 29.10
N SER A 93 -22.73 -2.83 28.25
CA SER A 93 -22.18 -4.19 28.41
C SER A 93 -20.80 -4.38 27.77
N VAL A 94 -20.28 -3.37 27.06
CA VAL A 94 -19.00 -3.47 26.36
C VAL A 94 -17.85 -3.32 27.37
N PRO A 95 -16.93 -4.30 27.47
CA PRO A 95 -15.78 -4.20 28.35
C PRO A 95 -14.89 -3.01 28.00
N ASN A 96 -14.39 -2.28 29.01
CA ASN A 96 -13.45 -1.17 28.80
C ASN A 96 -12.20 -1.59 28.00
N SER A 97 -11.74 -2.83 28.17
CA SER A 97 -10.62 -3.40 27.41
C SER A 97 -10.89 -3.43 25.90
N PHE A 98 -12.12 -3.74 25.49
CA PHE A 98 -12.53 -3.72 24.08
C PHE A 98 -12.43 -2.31 23.51
N ILE A 99 -12.96 -1.31 24.24
CA ILE A 99 -12.95 0.10 23.82
C ILE A 99 -11.51 0.61 23.70
N ILE A 100 -10.65 0.31 24.67
CA ILE A 100 -9.23 0.72 24.67
C ILE A 100 -8.49 0.13 23.46
N VAL A 101 -8.67 -1.16 23.18
CA VAL A 101 -8.04 -1.82 22.02
C VAL A 101 -8.58 -1.23 20.72
N LEU A 102 -9.89 -0.99 20.62
CA LEU A 102 -10.52 -0.39 19.44
C LEU A 102 -9.96 1.03 19.16
N ILE A 103 -9.89 1.89 20.17
CA ILE A 103 -9.32 3.25 20.04
C ILE A 103 -7.84 3.16 19.63
N SER A 104 -7.08 2.26 20.26
CA SER A 104 -5.66 2.05 19.93
C SER A 104 -5.48 1.64 18.46
N LEU A 105 -6.34 0.73 17.96
CA LEU A 105 -6.33 0.29 16.58
C LEU A 105 -6.62 1.45 15.61
N VAL A 106 -7.61 2.30 15.91
CA VAL A 106 -7.93 3.48 15.09
C VAL A 106 -6.75 4.46 15.05
N VAL A 107 -6.20 4.82 16.22
CA VAL A 107 -5.09 5.78 16.32
C VAL A 107 -3.86 5.26 15.59
N ILE A 108 -3.45 4.02 15.86
CA ILE A 108 -2.29 3.41 15.21
C ILE A 108 -2.54 3.23 13.70
N GLY A 109 -3.76 2.89 13.30
CA GLY A 109 -4.17 2.78 11.90
C GLY A 109 -4.03 4.11 11.14
N LEU A 110 -4.40 5.24 11.77
CA LEU A 110 -4.20 6.57 11.18
C LEU A 110 -2.72 6.92 11.03
N ILE A 111 -1.90 6.64 12.04
CA ILE A 111 -0.45 6.84 11.96
C ILE A 111 0.13 6.01 10.81
N GLN A 112 -0.29 4.75 10.70
CA GLN A 112 0.12 3.85 9.62
C GLN A 112 -0.26 4.38 8.23
N LEU A 113 -1.48 4.89 8.08
CA LEU A 113 -1.96 5.49 6.83
C LEU A 113 -1.08 6.69 6.44
N ILE A 114 -0.77 7.58 7.38
CA ILE A 114 0.09 8.74 7.15
C ILE A 114 1.50 8.31 6.71
N LEU A 115 2.08 7.29 7.35
CA LEU A 115 3.40 6.78 6.98
C LEU A 115 3.44 6.19 5.56
N ILE A 116 2.39 5.46 5.16
CA ILE A 116 2.27 4.93 3.78
C ILE A 116 2.17 6.07 2.76
N ILE A 117 1.41 7.12 3.06
CA ILE A 117 1.32 8.31 2.20
C ILE A 117 2.70 8.98 2.09
N ILE A 118 3.43 9.13 3.20
CA ILE A 118 4.79 9.69 3.20
C ILE A 118 5.71 8.85 2.32
N LEU A 119 5.66 7.51 2.40
CA LEU A 119 6.44 6.62 1.52
C LEU A 119 6.10 6.86 0.05
N ALA A 120 4.81 6.92 -0.28
CA ALA A 120 4.34 7.07 -1.64
C ALA A 120 4.81 8.41 -2.24
N PHE A 121 4.60 9.51 -1.52
CA PHE A 121 5.01 10.84 -1.98
C PHE A 121 6.52 11.03 -2.01
N ARG A 122 7.27 10.37 -1.12
CA ARG A 122 8.72 10.37 -1.16
C ARG A 122 9.24 9.67 -2.41
N THR A 123 8.71 8.48 -2.73
CA THR A 123 9.07 7.78 -3.97
C THR A 123 8.67 8.58 -5.20
N ARG A 124 7.48 9.19 -5.21
CA ARG A 124 7.07 10.12 -6.27
C ARG A 124 8.07 11.25 -6.47
N LYS A 125 8.56 11.86 -5.38
CA LYS A 125 9.54 12.94 -5.44
C LYS A 125 10.84 12.48 -6.12
N ILE A 126 11.32 11.28 -5.76
CA ILE A 126 12.49 10.65 -6.40
C ILE A 126 12.26 10.48 -7.90
N LEU A 127 11.11 9.91 -8.31
CA LEU A 127 10.79 9.73 -9.73
C LEU A 127 10.72 11.06 -10.50
N ASN A 128 10.14 12.10 -9.90
CA ASN A 128 10.11 13.43 -10.54
C ASN A 128 11.52 14.02 -10.69
N GLU A 129 12.36 13.92 -9.67
CA GLU A 129 13.76 14.38 -9.75
C GLU A 129 14.52 13.61 -10.84
N SER A 130 14.32 12.29 -10.94
CA SER A 130 14.97 11.49 -12.00
C SER A 130 14.51 11.88 -13.40
N LEU A 131 13.24 12.22 -13.57
CA LEU A 131 12.70 12.71 -14.86
C LEU A 131 13.30 14.06 -15.24
N THR A 132 13.39 14.99 -14.28
CA THR A 132 14.04 16.28 -14.49
C THR A 132 15.51 16.11 -14.85
N ASN A 133 16.24 15.20 -14.20
CA ASN A 133 17.63 14.89 -14.53
C ASN A 133 17.80 14.31 -15.94
N LYS A 134 16.78 13.61 -16.46
CA LYS A 134 16.72 13.16 -17.87
C LYS A 134 16.30 14.26 -18.86
N GLY A 135 16.02 15.48 -18.41
CA GLY A 135 15.49 16.56 -19.26
C GLY A 135 14.01 16.41 -19.61
N ILE A 136 13.28 15.48 -18.98
CA ILE A 136 11.86 15.24 -19.27
C ILE A 136 11.02 16.20 -18.42
N ASN A 137 10.33 17.15 -19.07
CA ASN A 137 9.44 18.10 -18.40
C ASN A 137 8.04 17.50 -18.15
N ARG A 138 8.00 16.36 -17.43
CA ARG A 138 6.74 15.71 -17.03
C ARG A 138 6.79 15.32 -15.55
N LYS A 139 5.66 15.50 -14.86
CA LYS A 139 5.51 15.13 -13.44
C LYS A 139 4.61 13.91 -13.27
N VAL A 140 5.01 13.04 -12.35
CA VAL A 140 4.18 11.97 -11.79
C VAL A 140 3.01 12.59 -11.02
N SER A 141 1.80 12.07 -11.19
CA SER A 141 0.59 12.65 -10.59
C SER A 141 0.56 12.47 -9.07
N GLY A 142 0.26 13.54 -8.33
CA GLY A 142 0.07 13.47 -6.87
C GLY A 142 -1.23 12.76 -6.49
N PHE A 143 -2.33 13.10 -7.20
CA PHE A 143 -3.64 12.48 -7.00
C PHE A 143 -3.57 10.96 -7.12
N PHE A 144 -3.00 10.44 -8.21
CA PHE A 144 -2.88 8.99 -8.39
C PHE A 144 -1.92 8.33 -7.40
N THR A 145 -0.92 9.06 -6.92
CA THR A 145 -0.03 8.55 -5.85
C THR A 145 -0.78 8.39 -4.54
N LEU A 146 -1.70 9.29 -4.21
CA LEU A 146 -2.50 9.22 -2.98
C LEU A 146 -3.43 8.00 -2.98
N PHE A 147 -4.19 7.81 -4.06
CA PHE A 147 -5.22 6.76 -4.12
C PHE A 147 -4.65 5.37 -4.43
N PHE A 148 -3.68 5.26 -5.34
CA PHE A 148 -3.16 3.98 -5.81
C PHE A 148 -1.78 3.63 -5.26
N ASN A 149 -1.16 4.53 -4.50
CA ASN A 149 0.07 4.29 -3.74
C ASN A 149 1.16 3.58 -4.58
N PHE A 150 1.70 2.48 -4.06
CA PHE A 150 2.82 1.76 -4.68
C PHE A 150 2.45 1.12 -6.03
N PHE A 151 1.17 0.85 -6.31
CA PHE A 151 0.76 0.32 -7.61
C PHE A 151 0.95 1.35 -8.73
N TYR A 152 0.51 2.58 -8.50
CA TYR A 152 0.70 3.66 -9.47
C TYR A 152 2.17 4.02 -9.64
N LEU A 153 2.93 4.03 -8.55
CA LEU A 153 4.37 4.25 -8.61
C LEU A 153 5.08 3.15 -9.39
N GLN A 154 4.68 1.87 -9.23
CA GLN A 154 5.22 0.80 -10.07
C GLN A 154 4.91 1.04 -11.54
N TYR A 155 3.68 1.41 -11.86
CA TYR A 155 3.28 1.66 -13.23
C TYR A 155 4.13 2.78 -13.86
N GLU A 156 4.34 3.89 -13.16
CA GLU A 156 5.19 4.97 -13.68
C GLU A 156 6.65 4.52 -13.81
N ILE A 157 7.18 3.72 -12.85
CA ILE A 157 8.51 3.11 -13.00
C ILE A 157 8.59 2.28 -14.29
N ASN A 158 7.61 1.41 -14.56
CA ASN A 158 7.61 0.61 -15.78
C ASN A 158 7.63 1.48 -17.04
N ARG A 159 6.85 2.57 -17.04
CA ARG A 159 6.80 3.51 -18.17
C ARG A 159 8.11 4.25 -18.40
N ILE A 160 8.80 4.62 -17.32
CA ILE A 160 10.11 5.28 -17.38
C ILE A 160 11.19 4.33 -17.91
N ILE A 161 11.05 3.03 -17.69
CA ILE A 161 11.97 2.01 -18.24
C ILE A 161 11.62 1.68 -19.71
N ASP A 162 10.37 1.85 -20.11
CA ASP A 162 9.89 1.63 -21.48
C ASP A 162 10.07 2.84 -22.41
N ASP A 163 10.63 3.95 -21.91
CA ASP A 163 10.68 5.26 -22.59
C ASP A 163 9.29 5.71 -23.10
N LYS A 164 8.23 5.32 -22.37
CA LYS A 164 6.82 5.64 -22.66
C LYS A 164 6.34 6.80 -21.81
N GLU A 165 7.23 7.68 -21.36
CA GLU A 165 6.90 8.84 -20.53
C GLU A 165 6.03 9.85 -21.27
N MET A 166 5.96 9.84 -22.60
CA MET A 166 5.12 10.76 -23.39
C MET A 166 3.74 10.19 -23.73
N ASN A 167 3.55 8.87 -23.66
CA ASN A 167 2.29 8.22 -24.03
C ASN A 167 1.12 8.60 -23.10
N LYS A 168 -0.12 8.51 -23.61
CA LYS A 168 -1.35 8.71 -22.83
C LYS A 168 -1.45 7.64 -21.72
N ARG A 169 -1.95 8.05 -20.54
CA ARG A 169 -2.02 7.22 -19.32
C ARG A 169 -3.26 6.30 -19.30
N ILE A 170 -3.55 5.55 -20.36
CA ILE A 170 -4.85 4.87 -20.49
C ILE A 170 -4.89 3.52 -19.76
N GLY A 171 -3.87 2.68 -19.93
CA GLY A 171 -3.94 1.25 -19.59
C GLY A 171 -4.31 0.91 -18.14
N PRO A 172 -3.55 1.34 -17.12
CA PRO A 172 -3.82 0.93 -15.75
C PRO A 172 -4.88 1.75 -15.03
N MET A 173 -5.28 2.91 -15.57
CA MET A 173 -6.39 3.67 -14.97
C MET A 173 -7.67 2.83 -14.95
N ILE A 174 -7.95 2.16 -16.06
CA ILE A 174 -9.13 1.27 -16.20
C ILE A 174 -9.03 0.12 -15.20
N TRP A 175 -7.87 -0.54 -15.12
CA TRP A 175 -7.67 -1.65 -14.18
C TRP A 175 -7.79 -1.26 -12.71
N PHE A 176 -7.30 -0.07 -12.33
CA PHE A 176 -7.44 0.40 -10.95
C PHE A 176 -8.87 0.76 -10.59
N ILE A 177 -9.62 1.37 -11.53
CA ILE A 177 -11.04 1.67 -11.34
C ILE A 177 -11.84 0.38 -11.25
N ILE A 178 -11.62 -0.58 -12.15
CA ILE A 178 -12.26 -1.90 -12.12
C ILE A 178 -11.98 -2.60 -10.80
N LEU A 179 -10.73 -2.62 -10.34
CA LEU A 179 -10.36 -3.26 -9.07
C LEU A 179 -11.16 -2.67 -7.90
N TYR A 180 -11.28 -1.35 -7.83
CA TYR A 180 -12.02 -0.67 -6.76
C TYR A 180 -13.52 -0.95 -6.83
N ILE A 181 -14.09 -0.92 -8.03
CA ILE A 181 -15.51 -1.24 -8.27
C ILE A 181 -15.80 -2.68 -7.84
N VAL A 182 -14.96 -3.64 -8.23
CA VAL A 182 -15.12 -5.05 -7.86
C VAL A 182 -15.08 -5.23 -6.35
N LEU A 183 -14.15 -4.57 -5.65
CA LEU A 183 -14.10 -4.62 -4.18
C LEU A 183 -15.34 -4.04 -3.52
N ILE A 184 -15.88 -2.94 -4.04
CA ILE A 184 -17.14 -2.35 -3.57
C ILE A 184 -18.30 -3.31 -3.79
N LEU A 185 -18.41 -3.90 -4.99
CA LEU A 185 -19.47 -4.85 -5.32
C LEU A 185 -19.43 -6.10 -4.41
N ILE A 186 -18.23 -6.63 -4.13
CA ILE A 186 -18.06 -7.73 -3.18
C ILE A 186 -18.52 -7.32 -1.77
N GLY A 187 -18.13 -6.13 -1.31
CA GLY A 187 -18.55 -5.60 -0.01
C GLY A 187 -20.07 -5.45 0.10
N VAL A 188 -20.71 -4.92 -0.95
CA VAL A 188 -22.18 -4.78 -1.04
C VAL A 188 -22.85 -6.15 -1.06
N ALA A 189 -22.34 -7.11 -1.83
CA ALA A 189 -22.89 -8.46 -1.88
C ALA A 189 -22.84 -9.17 -0.52
N ILE A 190 -21.72 -9.05 0.20
CA ILE A 190 -21.58 -9.60 1.56
C ILE A 190 -22.58 -8.93 2.50
N TYR A 191 -22.70 -7.60 2.46
CA TYR A 191 -23.63 -6.85 3.29
C TYR A 191 -25.10 -7.23 3.05
N LEU A 192 -25.52 -7.34 1.78
CA LEU A 192 -26.87 -7.77 1.43
C LEU A 192 -27.16 -9.21 1.88
N ASN A 193 -26.18 -10.10 1.77
CA ASN A 193 -26.32 -11.48 2.23
C ASN A 193 -26.47 -11.54 3.76
N LEU A 194 -25.70 -10.74 4.51
CA LEU A 194 -25.85 -10.63 5.96
C LEU A 194 -27.24 -10.12 6.39
N ILE A 195 -27.81 -9.15 5.68
CA ILE A 195 -29.16 -8.65 5.96
C ILE A 195 -30.22 -9.73 5.70
N ASN A 196 -30.15 -10.43 4.56
CA ASN A 196 -31.12 -11.46 4.23
C ASN A 196 -31.15 -12.60 5.25
N ILE A 197 -29.99 -12.97 5.81
CA ILE A 197 -29.91 -13.98 6.87
C ILE A 197 -30.56 -13.48 8.16
N SER A 198 -30.43 -12.19 8.49
CA SER A 198 -31.05 -11.60 9.69
C SER A 198 -32.57 -11.37 9.59
N GLY A 199 -33.15 -11.42 8.39
CA GLY A 199 -34.60 -11.28 8.18
C GLY A 199 -35.38 -12.60 8.24
N PHE A 200 -34.68 -13.74 8.33
CA PHE A 200 -35.26 -15.09 8.38
C PHE A 200 -35.19 -15.76 9.77
N LEU A 201 -34.54 -15.11 10.75
CA LEU A 201 -34.47 -15.51 12.16
C LEU A 201 -35.31 -14.56 13.02
#